data_AF-A0A9W5IQN1-F1
#
_entry.id   AF-A0A9W5IQN1-F1
#
_cell.length_a   1.000
_cell.length_b   1.000
_cell.length_c   1.000
_cell.angle_alpha   90.00
_cell.angle_beta   90.00
_cell.angle_gamma   90.00
#
_symmetry.space_group_name_H-M   'P 1'
#
loop_
_entity.id
_entity.type
_entity.pdbx_description
1 polymer ?
#
loop_
_entity_poly.entity_id
_entity_poly.type
_entity_poly.pdbx_seq_one_letter_code
_entity_poly.pdbx_strand_id
1 'polypeptide(L)'
;MLHKIGIISALILGFAMPAAAECLIQKDGIGGIKLGQNLKQVKQKFPKAKMERESDAEGVAFIAITLSKDVMVIAFQDGDDDPDSPIKLHKKINFLETNSPTCHTASGVHPGMKIKDAEAKLGKVKKS
;
A
#
# COMPACT_ATOMS: atom_id res chain seq x y z
N MET A 1 0.70 -60.30 21.68
CA MET A 1 1.60 -59.12 21.62
C MET A 1 2.05 -58.95 20.18
N LEU A 2 1.63 -57.88 19.50
CA LEU A 2 2.24 -57.41 18.25
C LEU A 2 1.88 -55.93 18.08
N HIS A 3 2.88 -55.14 17.71
CA HIS A 3 2.99 -53.70 17.95
C HIS A 3 2.13 -52.86 16.98
N LYS A 4 1.43 -51.84 17.50
CA LYS A 4 0.82 -50.77 16.70
C LYS A 4 1.91 -49.77 16.28
N ILE A 5 2.23 -49.72 14.99
CA ILE A 5 3.08 -48.67 14.41
C ILE A 5 2.20 -47.44 14.17
N GLY A 6 2.38 -46.42 14.99
CA GLY A 6 1.74 -45.11 14.81
C GLY A 6 2.45 -44.32 13.72
N ILE A 7 1.78 -44.04 12.62
CA ILE A 7 2.27 -43.14 11.57
C ILE A 7 1.96 -41.71 12.03
N ILE A 8 2.98 -41.01 12.53
CA ILE A 8 2.92 -39.56 12.77
C ILE A 8 3.07 -38.89 11.40
N SER A 9 1.95 -38.47 10.82
CA SER A 9 1.95 -37.63 9.62
C SER A 9 2.30 -36.20 10.03
N ALA A 10 3.55 -35.80 9.82
CA ALA A 10 4.00 -34.43 10.00
C ALA A 10 3.42 -33.57 8.87
N LEU A 11 2.43 -32.74 9.20
CA LEU A 11 1.86 -31.76 8.29
C LEU A 11 2.88 -30.62 8.09
N ILE A 12 3.64 -30.67 6.99
CA ILE A 12 4.54 -29.58 6.61
C ILE A 12 3.65 -28.45 6.07
N LEU A 13 3.32 -27.49 6.94
CA LEU A 13 2.76 -26.20 6.53
C LEU A 13 3.82 -25.47 5.71
N GLY A 14 3.74 -25.59 4.39
CA GLY A 14 4.48 -24.75 3.48
C GLY A 14 4.10 -23.30 3.72
N PHE A 15 5.00 -22.52 4.33
CA PHE A 15 4.91 -21.07 4.32
C PHE A 15 5.11 -20.62 2.87
N ALA A 16 4.03 -20.53 2.11
CA ALA A 16 4.02 -19.72 0.90
C ALA A 16 4.43 -18.32 1.36
N MET A 17 5.65 -17.90 1.02
CA MET A 17 6.04 -16.51 1.20
C MET A 17 4.99 -15.69 0.46
N PRO A 18 4.34 -14.71 1.11
CA PRO A 18 3.45 -13.81 0.39
C PRO A 18 4.26 -13.28 -0.78
N ALA A 19 3.81 -13.56 -2.01
CA ALA A 19 4.34 -12.91 -3.19
C ALA A 19 4.40 -11.43 -2.83
N ALA A 20 5.58 -10.81 -3.01
CA ALA A 20 5.76 -9.39 -2.72
C ALA A 20 4.56 -8.68 -3.32
N ALA A 21 3.69 -8.15 -2.45
CA ALA A 21 2.34 -7.80 -2.86
C ALA A 21 2.47 -6.86 -4.06
N GLU A 22 2.03 -7.32 -5.24
CA GLU A 22 2.05 -6.50 -6.43
C GLU A 22 1.40 -5.16 -6.06
N CYS A 23 2.09 -4.06 -6.29
CA CYS A 23 1.59 -2.75 -5.91
C CYS A 23 0.48 -2.33 -6.88
N LEU A 24 -0.68 -2.96 -6.77
CA LEU A 24 -1.81 -2.67 -7.63
C LEU A 24 -2.50 -1.39 -7.16
N ILE A 25 -2.72 -0.49 -8.10
CA ILE A 25 -3.52 0.73 -7.95
C ILE A 25 -4.95 0.40 -8.36
N GLN A 26 -5.86 0.57 -7.42
CA GLN A 26 -7.29 0.32 -7.54
C GLN A 26 -8.07 1.61 -7.22
N LYS A 27 -9.38 1.62 -7.52
CA LYS A 27 -10.22 2.82 -7.29
C LYS A 27 -10.19 3.31 -5.84
N ASP A 28 -10.00 2.39 -4.89
CA ASP A 28 -10.12 2.61 -3.45
C ASP A 28 -8.86 2.21 -2.70
N GLY A 29 -7.72 2.00 -3.38
CA GLY A 29 -6.52 1.54 -2.71
C GLY A 29 -5.26 1.45 -3.56
N ILE A 30 -4.12 1.38 -2.89
CA ILE A 30 -2.78 1.25 -3.49
C ILE A 30 -1.98 0.25 -2.65
N GLY A 31 -1.35 -0.73 -3.30
CA GLY A 31 -0.46 -1.68 -2.61
C GLY A 31 -1.16 -2.47 -1.49
N GLY A 32 -2.47 -2.65 -1.59
CA GLY A 32 -3.30 -3.31 -0.58
C GLY A 32 -3.67 -2.43 0.63
N ILE A 33 -3.31 -1.15 0.66
CA ILE A 33 -3.87 -0.14 1.58
C ILE A 33 -5.15 0.42 0.96
N LYS A 34 -6.23 0.54 1.74
CA LYS A 34 -7.52 1.03 1.26
C LYS A 34 -7.93 2.34 1.91
N LEU A 35 -8.69 3.15 1.15
CA LEU A 35 -9.44 4.26 1.69
C LEU A 35 -10.39 3.78 2.80
N GLY A 36 -10.58 4.60 3.83
CA GLY A 36 -11.39 4.29 5.00
C GLY A 36 -10.72 3.41 6.06
N GLN A 37 -9.57 2.78 5.77
CA GLN A 37 -8.74 2.14 6.79
C GLN A 37 -8.05 3.17 7.68
N ASN A 38 -7.62 2.73 8.86
CA ASN A 38 -6.69 3.50 9.70
C ASN A 38 -5.29 2.86 9.72
N LEU A 39 -4.29 3.63 10.15
CA LEU A 39 -2.90 3.17 10.14
C LEU A 39 -2.65 1.99 11.08
N LYS A 40 -3.44 1.84 12.16
CA LYS A 40 -3.38 0.63 13.00
C LYS A 40 -3.69 -0.63 12.18
N GLN A 41 -4.75 -0.60 11.35
CA GLN A 41 -5.10 -1.70 10.45
C GLN A 41 -4.02 -1.92 9.39
N VAL A 42 -3.45 -0.83 8.84
CA VAL A 42 -2.33 -0.92 7.88
C VAL A 42 -1.13 -1.61 8.52
N LYS A 43 -0.74 -1.23 9.74
CA LYS A 43 0.39 -1.83 10.47
C LYS A 43 0.14 -3.29 10.83
N GLN A 44 -1.10 -3.68 11.13
CA GLN A 44 -1.47 -5.08 11.35
C GLN A 44 -1.31 -5.91 10.07
N LYS A 45 -1.75 -5.38 8.92
CA LYS A 45 -1.63 -6.05 7.62
C LYS A 45 -0.19 -6.09 7.10
N PHE A 46 0.57 -5.02 7.34
CA PHE A 46 1.96 -4.86 6.93
C PHE A 46 2.85 -4.59 8.15
N PRO A 47 3.18 -5.62 8.96
CA PRO A 47 3.91 -5.43 10.21
C PRO A 47 5.27 -4.72 10.05
N LYS A 48 5.91 -4.91 8.89
CA LYS A 48 7.21 -4.33 8.54
C LYS A 48 7.12 -2.94 7.91
N ALA A 49 5.92 -2.41 7.67
CA ALA A 49 5.77 -1.08 7.09
C ALA A 49 6.35 -0.01 8.02
N LYS A 50 7.08 0.95 7.45
CA LYS A 50 7.51 2.16 8.14
C LYS A 50 6.49 3.28 7.87
N MET A 51 6.25 4.11 8.87
CA MET A 51 5.31 5.22 8.79
C MET A 51 6.01 6.47 9.31
N GLU A 52 6.15 7.46 8.44
CA GLU A 52 6.88 8.70 8.70
C GLU A 52 5.99 9.89 8.35
N ARG A 53 6.13 10.98 9.09
CA ARG A 53 5.47 12.25 8.77
C ARG A 53 6.19 12.87 7.59
N GLU A 54 5.40 13.38 6.65
CA GLU A 54 5.88 14.17 5.53
C GLU A 54 5.03 15.45 5.43
N SER A 55 5.58 16.46 4.78
CA SER A 55 4.86 17.68 4.44
C SER A 55 5.12 18.02 2.98
N ASP A 56 4.12 18.51 2.29
CA ASP A 56 4.35 19.14 1.00
C ASP A 56 4.93 20.57 1.16
N ALA A 57 5.19 21.22 0.02
CA ALA A 57 5.72 22.58 -0.02
C ALA A 57 4.75 23.65 0.53
N GLU A 58 3.47 23.31 0.68
CA GLU A 58 2.42 24.19 1.20
C GLU A 58 2.18 23.96 2.70
N GLY A 59 2.88 23.01 3.31
CA GLY A 59 2.76 22.69 4.73
C GLY A 59 1.67 21.66 5.05
N VAL A 60 1.06 21.04 4.03
CA VAL A 60 0.04 20.01 4.24
C VAL A 60 0.73 18.74 4.70
N ALA A 61 0.29 18.23 5.86
CA ALA A 61 0.86 17.04 6.45
C ALA A 61 0.29 15.74 5.86
N PHE A 62 1.22 14.84 5.49
CA PHE A 62 0.94 13.50 5.00
C PHE A 62 1.69 12.46 5.82
N ILE A 63 1.41 11.19 5.52
CA ILE A 63 2.05 10.04 6.15
C ILE A 63 2.62 9.17 5.03
N ALA A 64 3.94 9.08 4.95
CA ALA A 64 4.63 8.17 4.07
C ALA A 64 4.60 6.75 4.67
N ILE A 65 4.01 5.81 3.93
CA ILE A 65 3.89 4.41 4.32
C ILE A 65 4.79 3.58 3.39
N THR A 66 5.99 3.27 3.86
CA THR A 66 6.95 2.44 3.13
C THR A 66 6.64 0.96 3.38
N LEU A 67 6.11 0.27 2.35
CA LEU A 67 5.76 -1.16 2.41
C LEU A 67 6.96 -2.06 2.10
N SER A 68 7.84 -1.61 1.21
CA SER A 68 9.08 -2.29 0.81
C SER A 68 10.09 -1.27 0.29
N LYS A 69 11.30 -1.69 -0.10
CA LYS A 69 12.32 -0.80 -0.67
C LYS A 69 11.88 -0.11 -1.97
N ASP A 70 10.90 -0.67 -2.69
CA ASP A 70 10.45 -0.18 -3.99
C ASP A 70 9.01 0.35 -3.95
N VAL A 71 8.34 0.32 -2.79
CA VAL A 71 6.91 0.66 -2.64
C VAL A 71 6.69 1.59 -1.45
N MET A 72 6.31 2.83 -1.76
CA MET A 72 5.88 3.86 -0.83
C MET A 72 4.49 4.34 -1.22
N VAL A 73 3.59 4.41 -0.25
CA VAL A 73 2.23 4.95 -0.41
C VAL A 73 2.12 6.14 0.52
N ILE A 74 1.72 7.29 0.00
CA ILE A 74 1.47 8.50 0.78
C ILE A 74 -0.02 8.51 1.12
N ALA A 75 -0.33 8.75 2.39
CA ALA A 75 -1.70 8.80 2.90
C ALA A 75 -1.99 10.14 3.57
N PHE A 76 -3.21 10.62 3.39
CA PHE A 76 -3.75 11.78 4.09
C PHE A 76 -4.91 11.38 5.00
N GLN A 77 -5.13 12.17 6.06
CA GLN A 77 -6.18 11.96 7.06
C GLN A 77 -6.84 13.31 7.43
N ASP A 78 -7.97 13.67 6.81
CA ASP A 78 -8.73 14.95 6.99
C ASP A 78 -8.64 15.63 8.37
N GLY A 79 -8.03 16.81 8.47
CA GLY A 79 -7.85 17.57 9.72
C GLY A 79 -6.66 17.06 10.55
N ASP A 80 -5.64 16.54 9.87
CA ASP A 80 -4.35 16.14 10.46
C ASP A 80 -3.22 16.94 9.82
N ASP A 81 -3.47 18.24 9.69
CA ASP A 81 -2.73 19.13 8.78
C ASP A 81 -1.43 19.67 9.40
N ASP A 82 -1.16 19.34 10.66
CA ASP A 82 0.07 19.73 11.38
C ASP A 82 1.15 18.64 11.21
N PRO A 83 2.25 18.91 10.49
CA PRO A 83 3.32 17.94 10.24
C PRO A 83 4.12 17.57 11.49
N ASP A 84 4.12 18.43 12.51
CA ASP A 84 4.81 18.19 13.78
C ASP A 84 3.96 17.38 14.77
N SER A 85 2.67 17.18 14.46
CA SER A 85 1.78 16.42 15.32
C SER A 85 2.05 14.91 15.27
N PRO A 86 1.84 14.16 16.37
CA PRO A 86 2.02 12.71 16.36
C PRO A 86 1.11 12.01 15.33
N ILE A 87 1.60 10.92 14.73
CA ILE A 87 0.82 10.13 13.76
C ILE A 87 -0.45 9.57 14.41
N LYS A 88 -1.62 9.87 13.83
CA LYS A 88 -2.92 9.45 14.37
C LYS A 88 -3.32 8.05 13.88
N LEU A 89 -2.90 7.02 14.63
CA LEU A 89 -3.08 5.62 14.23
C LEU A 89 -4.53 5.16 13.99
N HIS A 90 -5.50 5.79 14.65
CA HIS A 90 -6.91 5.40 14.59
C HIS A 90 -7.74 6.20 13.58
N LYS A 91 -7.16 7.28 13.03
CA LYS A 91 -7.85 8.14 12.09
C LYS A 91 -7.94 7.49 10.71
N LYS A 92 -9.03 7.76 9.99
CA LYS A 92 -9.27 7.16 8.68
C LYS A 92 -8.47 7.87 7.60
N ILE A 93 -7.94 7.07 6.67
CA ILE A 93 -7.30 7.54 5.45
C ILE A 93 -8.40 7.89 4.44
N ASN A 94 -8.33 9.09 3.86
CA ASN A 94 -9.30 9.57 2.88
C ASN A 94 -8.67 9.89 1.50
N PHE A 95 -7.34 9.95 1.43
CA PHE A 95 -6.59 10.10 0.19
C PHE A 95 -5.34 9.22 0.20
N LEU A 96 -4.99 8.71 -0.97
CA LEU A 96 -3.85 7.84 -1.22
C LEU A 96 -3.18 8.24 -2.54
N GLU A 97 -1.86 8.29 -2.53
CA GLU A 97 -1.06 8.45 -3.74
C GLU A 97 0.23 7.61 -3.67
N THR A 98 0.89 7.45 -4.81
CA THR A 98 2.21 6.82 -4.88
C THR A 98 3.00 7.35 -6.07
N ASN A 99 4.30 7.57 -5.84
CA ASN A 99 5.27 7.88 -6.88
C ASN A 99 6.14 6.67 -7.25
N SER A 100 5.89 5.50 -6.64
CA SER A 100 6.69 4.28 -6.87
C SER A 100 6.43 3.69 -8.27
N PRO A 101 7.44 3.57 -9.15
CA PRO A 101 7.26 3.04 -10.51
C PRO A 101 6.82 1.57 -10.57
N THR A 102 7.02 0.83 -9.48
CA THR A 102 6.55 -0.57 -9.33
C THR A 102 5.04 -0.66 -9.16
N CYS A 103 4.39 0.43 -8.77
CA CYS A 103 2.95 0.51 -8.58
C CYS A 103 2.23 0.77 -9.90
N HIS A 104 1.21 0.00 -10.20
CA HIS A 104 0.54 0.05 -11.50
C HIS A 104 -0.95 -0.24 -11.39
N THR A 105 -1.75 0.34 -12.27
CA THR A 105 -3.18 -0.01 -12.43
C THR A 105 -3.33 -1.38 -13.09
N ALA A 106 -4.56 -1.93 -13.12
CA ALA A 106 -4.85 -3.19 -13.82
C ALA A 106 -4.52 -3.15 -15.33
N SER A 107 -4.56 -1.97 -15.97
CA SER A 107 -4.12 -1.81 -17.36
C SER A 107 -2.61 -1.60 -17.49
N GLY A 108 -1.87 -1.56 -16.38
CA GLY A 108 -0.43 -1.38 -16.33
C GLY A 108 0.03 0.07 -16.51
N VAL A 109 -0.81 1.08 -16.24
CA VAL A 109 -0.36 2.48 -16.13
C VAL A 109 0.32 2.68 -14.78
N HIS A 110 1.49 3.31 -14.76
CA HIS A 110 2.32 3.48 -13.56
C HIS A 110 3.07 4.82 -13.54
N PRO A 111 3.54 5.29 -12.37
CA PRO A 111 4.45 6.44 -12.29
C PRO A 111 5.69 6.26 -13.17
N GLY A 112 6.08 7.33 -13.87
CA GLY A 112 7.21 7.34 -14.80
C GLY A 112 6.89 6.78 -16.21
N MET A 113 5.67 6.31 -16.47
CA MET A 113 5.24 5.94 -17.83
C MET A 113 5.21 7.17 -18.76
N LYS A 114 5.56 6.98 -20.05
CA LYS A 114 5.41 8.04 -21.06
C LYS A 114 3.93 8.39 -21.23
N ILE A 115 3.62 9.69 -21.32
CA ILE A 115 2.24 10.18 -21.47
C ILE A 115 1.52 9.48 -22.64
N LYS A 116 2.16 9.36 -23.80
CA LYS A 116 1.57 8.68 -24.97
C LYS A 116 1.14 7.23 -24.71
N ASP A 117 1.87 6.51 -23.86
CA ASP A 117 1.61 5.10 -23.55
C ASP A 117 0.47 5.01 -22.52
N ALA A 118 0.38 5.98 -21.61
CA ALA A 118 -0.75 6.12 -20.69
C ALA A 118 -2.04 6.53 -21.45
N GLU A 119 -1.96 7.47 -22.39
CA GLU A 119 -3.07 7.89 -23.25
C GLU A 119 -3.60 6.74 -24.10
N ALA A 120 -2.73 5.86 -24.60
CA ALA A 120 -3.16 4.67 -25.33
C ALA A 120 -4.00 3.71 -24.47
N LYS A 121 -3.86 3.77 -23.13
CA LYS A 121 -4.59 2.93 -22.17
C LYS A 121 -5.82 3.62 -21.57
N LEU A 122 -5.76 4.93 -21.31
CA LEU A 122 -6.79 5.68 -20.58
C LEU A 122 -7.57 6.67 -21.45
N GLY A 123 -7.11 6.93 -22.68
CA GLY A 123 -7.54 8.06 -23.49
C GLY A 123 -6.83 9.36 -23.11
N LYS A 124 -7.05 10.38 -23.93
CA LYS A 124 -6.49 11.72 -23.71
C LYS A 124 -7.19 12.42 -22.55
N VAL A 125 -6.43 13.27 -21.85
CA VAL A 125 -7.00 14.20 -20.86
C VAL A 125 -8.03 15.09 -21.54
N LYS A 126 -9.20 15.21 -20.91
CA LYS A 126 -10.27 16.12 -21.34
C LYS A 126 -10.21 17.39 -20.52
N LYS A 127 -10.51 18.53 -21.14
CA LYS A 127 -10.67 19.80 -20.42
C LYS A 127 -11.91 19.70 -19.52
N SER A 128 -11.71 19.85 -18.22
CA SER A 128 -12.74 19.93 -17.18
C SER A 128 -13.29 21.34 -17.08
#